data_AF-A0A8T5AJ38-F1
#
_entry.id   AF-A0A8T5AJ38-F1
#
_cell.length_a   1.000
_cell.length_b   1.000
_cell.length_c   1.000
_cell.angle_alpha   90.00
_cell.angle_beta   90.00
_cell.angle_gamma   90.00
#
_symmetry.space_group_name_H-M   'P 1'
#
loop_
_entity.id
_entity.type
_entity.pdbx_description
1 polymer ?
#
loop_
_entity_poly.entity_id
_entity_poly.type
_entity_poly.pdbx_seq_one_letter_code
_entity_poly.pdbx_strand_id
1 'polypeptide(L)'
;MTKTKKRVRHVALVFIIILTSLSMIEAVTPSLNSTDYFIEYQLSMVEIITNQGTHTYHLSTDDRTISLFMNNSWQTVILTNCNFPYQKTIDADGNPIALLQTLYVKPGEFLTINATYSIYSRIAGQRKLIWSPQLTEINSGTLEDIPLTLKNAYCKPVGPWNYKQPGWGYIQRLAFQIQGDERNALKVVYRFVDWLAHNIRYPANAHEIPLYPTQTYTYQNQLKRTKGEGDCDDQANLFVTLCRIVGIPAFTQIGCIYLPDQYKTVSVYTGHVQIVTEQLGWHGWAMVYIPPWGWIPIDLTWLIDKAGATLSESPHWTGPNSTIIGAAVLTPNTIVFQNITQSDYIKPSIESITNIRRADLYITEIQSMKAVRTGPLYSSASLTELAPSIAILTIIAVITVSIYLYARKKRLERTGQPIVPSYF
;
A
#
# COMPACT_ATOMS: atom_id res chain seq x y z
N MET A 1 -14.16 73.43 -19.20
CA MET A 1 -12.86 72.71 -19.11
C MET A 1 -12.60 72.00 -17.77
N THR A 2 -13.36 72.22 -16.69
CA THR A 2 -13.09 71.67 -15.34
C THR A 2 -13.57 70.22 -15.11
N LYS A 3 -14.64 69.77 -15.78
CA LYS A 3 -15.16 68.38 -15.65
C LYS A 3 -14.27 67.33 -16.33
N THR A 4 -13.57 67.70 -17.40
CA THR A 4 -12.70 66.78 -18.17
C THR A 4 -11.38 66.49 -17.44
N LYS A 5 -10.78 67.51 -16.79
CA LYS A 5 -9.57 67.35 -15.96
C LYS A 5 -9.80 66.46 -14.73
N LYS A 6 -10.99 66.49 -14.10
CA LYS A 6 -11.35 65.59 -12.99
C LYS A 6 -11.48 64.13 -13.43
N ARG A 7 -12.02 63.86 -14.64
CA ARG A 7 -12.16 62.48 -15.17
C ARG A 7 -10.82 61.83 -15.50
N VAL A 8 -9.91 62.57 -16.14
CA VAL A 8 -8.56 62.06 -16.47
C VAL A 8 -7.77 61.72 -15.20
N ARG A 9 -7.91 62.53 -14.13
CA ARG A 9 -7.31 62.24 -12.82
C ARG A 9 -7.86 60.97 -12.16
N HIS A 10 -9.15 60.68 -12.27
CA HIS A 10 -9.73 59.46 -11.67
C HIS A 10 -9.33 58.19 -12.44
N VAL A 11 -9.29 58.26 -13.77
CA VAL A 11 -8.84 57.11 -14.59
C VAL A 11 -7.34 56.85 -14.39
N ALA A 12 -6.52 57.90 -14.30
CA ALA A 12 -5.10 57.77 -14.00
C ALA A 12 -4.86 57.20 -12.59
N LEU A 13 -5.65 57.60 -11.59
CA LEU A 13 -5.54 57.06 -10.22
C LEU A 13 -5.91 55.57 -10.18
N VAL A 14 -6.96 55.15 -10.89
CA VAL A 14 -7.36 53.74 -10.99
C VAL A 14 -6.29 52.93 -11.73
N PHE A 15 -5.70 53.47 -12.80
CA PHE A 15 -4.59 52.81 -13.51
C PHE A 15 -3.34 52.68 -12.64
N ILE A 16 -3.01 53.70 -11.84
CA ILE A 16 -1.89 53.66 -10.89
C ILE A 16 -2.17 52.64 -9.77
N ILE A 17 -3.40 52.55 -9.25
CA ILE A 17 -3.78 51.53 -8.25
C ILE A 17 -3.70 50.12 -8.86
N ILE A 18 -4.09 49.93 -10.12
CA ILE A 18 -3.97 48.65 -10.82
C ILE A 18 -2.50 48.31 -11.09
N LEU A 19 -1.67 49.25 -11.54
CA LEU A 19 -0.23 49.00 -11.76
C LEU A 19 0.54 48.76 -10.45
N THR A 20 0.21 49.47 -9.38
CA THR A 20 0.85 49.29 -8.06
C THR A 20 0.38 48.01 -7.36
N SER A 21 -0.84 47.55 -7.63
CA SER A 21 -1.29 46.21 -7.19
C SER A 21 -0.72 45.08 -8.05
N LEU A 22 -0.42 45.32 -9.34
CA LEU A 22 0.33 44.36 -10.17
C LEU A 22 1.79 44.22 -9.73
N SER A 23 2.45 45.30 -9.27
CA SER A 23 3.81 45.22 -8.71
C SER A 23 3.89 44.56 -7.34
N MET A 24 2.75 44.38 -6.65
CA MET A 24 2.62 43.59 -5.42
C MET A 24 2.26 42.13 -5.70
N ILE A 25 2.13 41.75 -6.98
CA ILE A 25 2.23 40.34 -7.39
C ILE A 25 3.73 40.02 -7.36
N GLU A 26 4.29 39.86 -6.15
CA GLU A 26 5.26 38.79 -6.03
C GLU A 26 4.50 37.57 -6.52
N ALA A 27 4.92 37.01 -7.67
CA ALA A 27 4.49 35.69 -8.02
C ALA A 27 4.75 34.87 -6.76
N VAL A 28 3.68 34.38 -6.14
CA VAL A 28 3.77 33.32 -5.15
C VAL A 28 4.35 32.17 -5.95
N THR A 29 5.67 32.20 -6.08
CA THR A 29 6.46 31.06 -6.45
C THR A 29 6.22 30.16 -5.26
N PRO A 30 5.43 29.08 -5.41
CA PRO A 30 5.31 28.13 -4.32
C PRO A 30 6.74 27.83 -3.90
N SER A 31 7.05 28.04 -2.62
CA SER A 31 8.41 27.79 -2.14
C SER A 31 8.76 26.37 -2.60
N LEU A 32 9.78 26.25 -3.46
CA LEU A 32 10.33 24.99 -3.98
C LEU A 32 10.98 24.14 -2.87
N ASN A 33 10.61 24.37 -1.62
CA ASN A 33 11.11 23.69 -0.43
C ASN A 33 10.33 22.42 -0.09
N SER A 34 9.28 22.04 -0.83
CA SER A 34 8.75 20.68 -0.72
C SER A 34 9.59 19.75 -1.60
N THR A 35 10.57 19.08 -1.01
CA THR A 35 11.30 17.94 -1.60
C THR A 35 10.41 16.70 -1.79
N ASP A 36 9.10 16.83 -1.54
CA ASP A 36 8.10 15.78 -1.64
C ASP A 36 7.67 15.58 -3.10
N TYR A 37 8.31 14.62 -3.76
CA TYR A 37 7.87 14.08 -5.06
C TYR A 37 7.00 12.85 -4.86
N PHE A 38 6.16 12.54 -5.85
CA PHE A 38 5.50 11.25 -5.96
C PHE A 38 5.79 10.60 -7.31
N ILE A 39 5.64 9.28 -7.35
CA ILE A 39 5.49 8.49 -8.56
C ILE A 39 4.02 8.07 -8.63
N GLU A 40 3.36 8.39 -9.72
CA GLU A 40 2.03 7.88 -10.03
C GLU A 40 2.16 6.60 -10.82
N TYR A 41 1.55 5.53 -10.31
CA TYR A 41 1.41 4.28 -11.02
C TYR A 41 -0.05 4.03 -11.38
N GLN A 42 -0.26 3.41 -12.53
CA GLN A 42 -1.52 2.79 -12.89
C GLN A 42 -1.38 1.29 -12.71
N LEU A 43 -2.17 0.73 -11.80
CA LEU A 43 -2.26 -0.71 -11.57
C LEU A 43 -3.57 -1.21 -12.19
N SER A 44 -3.52 -2.28 -12.97
CA SER A 44 -4.67 -2.95 -13.55
C SER A 44 -4.68 -4.40 -13.11
N MET A 45 -5.84 -4.88 -12.67
CA MET A 45 -6.09 -6.26 -12.29
C MET A 45 -7.29 -6.75 -13.07
N VAL A 46 -7.10 -7.77 -13.89
CA VAL A 46 -8.14 -8.40 -14.70
C VAL A 46 -8.17 -9.88 -14.36
N GLU A 47 -9.34 -10.39 -14.06
CA GLU A 47 -9.57 -11.81 -13.85
C GLU A 47 -10.63 -12.28 -14.85
N ILE A 48 -10.33 -13.36 -15.57
CA ILE A 48 -11.23 -13.98 -16.53
C ILE A 48 -11.53 -15.38 -16.02
N ILE A 49 -12.77 -15.61 -15.60
CA ILE A 49 -13.25 -16.90 -15.08
C ILE A 49 -14.08 -17.56 -16.18
N THR A 50 -13.59 -18.67 -16.72
CA THR A 50 -14.28 -19.48 -17.73
C THR A 50 -14.82 -20.75 -17.09
N ASN A 51 -16.11 -21.04 -17.30
CA ASN A 51 -16.74 -22.24 -16.76
C ASN A 51 -16.84 -23.32 -17.83
N GLN A 52 -15.96 -24.33 -17.79
CA GLN A 52 -16.02 -25.50 -18.67
C GLN A 52 -16.82 -26.66 -18.06
N GLY A 53 -17.26 -26.50 -16.82
CA GLY A 53 -18.10 -27.46 -16.12
C GLY A 53 -19.54 -27.51 -16.66
N THR A 54 -20.33 -28.38 -16.03
CA THR A 54 -21.71 -28.68 -16.44
C THR A 54 -22.77 -27.91 -15.68
N HIS A 55 -22.39 -27.14 -14.66
CA HIS A 55 -23.32 -26.41 -13.78
C HIS A 55 -22.94 -24.93 -13.69
N THR A 56 -23.93 -24.07 -13.43
CA THR A 56 -23.67 -22.65 -13.14
C THR A 56 -22.83 -22.52 -11.87
N TYR A 57 -21.68 -21.85 -11.98
CA TYR A 57 -20.84 -21.54 -10.84
C TYR A 57 -21.24 -20.18 -10.25
N HIS A 58 -21.63 -20.17 -8.98
CA HIS A 58 -21.92 -18.94 -8.25
C HIS A 58 -20.67 -18.53 -7.49
N LEU A 59 -20.15 -17.34 -7.77
CA LEU A 59 -18.93 -16.86 -7.15
C LEU A 59 -19.13 -16.71 -5.63
N SER A 60 -18.14 -17.18 -4.88
CA SER A 60 -18.11 -17.10 -3.43
C SER A 60 -17.98 -15.63 -2.95
N THR A 61 -17.98 -15.40 -1.63
CA THR A 61 -17.65 -14.05 -1.13
C THR A 61 -16.20 -13.68 -1.43
N ASP A 62 -15.28 -14.65 -1.35
CA ASP A 62 -13.86 -14.42 -1.57
C ASP A 62 -13.60 -14.14 -3.06
N ASP A 63 -14.21 -14.90 -3.97
CA ASP A 63 -14.13 -14.69 -5.43
C ASP A 63 -14.64 -13.30 -5.85
N ARG A 64 -15.48 -12.67 -5.03
CA ARG A 64 -16.09 -11.35 -5.31
C ARG A 64 -15.44 -10.22 -4.53
N THR A 65 -14.38 -10.50 -3.77
CA THR A 65 -13.70 -9.51 -2.95
C THR A 65 -12.50 -8.97 -3.71
N ILE A 66 -12.47 -7.66 -3.94
CA ILE A 66 -11.29 -6.95 -4.44
C ILE A 66 -10.71 -6.08 -3.33
N SER A 67 -9.38 -6.00 -3.24
CA SER A 67 -8.73 -5.10 -2.29
C SER A 67 -8.83 -3.66 -2.76
N LEU A 68 -9.01 -2.73 -1.82
CA LEU A 68 -8.91 -1.30 -2.10
C LEU A 68 -7.51 -0.73 -1.81
N PHE A 69 -6.58 -1.60 -1.40
CA PHE A 69 -5.25 -1.27 -0.89
C PHE A 69 -5.29 -0.35 0.33
N MET A 70 -4.28 -0.46 1.19
CA MET A 70 -4.18 0.44 2.33
C MET A 70 -3.69 1.83 1.90
N ASN A 71 -4.19 2.87 2.55
CA ASN A 71 -3.64 4.22 2.47
C ASN A 71 -2.84 4.51 3.73
N ASN A 72 -1.68 5.15 3.58
CA ASN A 72 -0.82 5.54 4.69
C ASN A 72 -0.13 6.88 4.37
N SER A 73 0.86 7.28 5.17
CA SER A 73 1.49 8.59 5.00
C SER A 73 2.31 8.71 3.71
N TRP A 74 2.75 7.60 3.11
CA TRP A 74 3.58 7.57 1.91
C TRP A 74 2.90 6.99 0.66
N GLN A 75 1.71 6.39 0.77
CA GLN A 75 0.95 5.93 -0.39
C GLN A 75 -0.53 6.31 -0.32
N THR A 76 -1.10 6.65 -1.48
CA THR A 76 -2.54 6.80 -1.67
C THR A 76 -2.97 6.02 -2.91
N VAL A 77 -3.86 5.06 -2.74
CA VAL A 77 -4.43 4.23 -3.78
C VAL A 77 -5.90 4.57 -3.96
N ILE A 78 -6.31 4.75 -5.21
CA ILE A 78 -7.67 5.09 -5.60
C ILE A 78 -8.12 4.09 -6.66
N LEU A 79 -9.17 3.32 -6.37
CA LEU A 79 -9.88 2.55 -7.38
C LEU A 79 -10.56 3.51 -8.36
N THR A 80 -10.04 3.60 -9.58
CA THR A 80 -10.51 4.53 -10.62
C THR A 80 -11.51 3.90 -11.57
N ASN A 81 -11.44 2.59 -11.76
CA ASN A 81 -12.38 1.84 -12.59
C ASN A 81 -12.67 0.47 -11.96
N CYS A 82 -13.95 0.08 -11.93
CA CYS A 82 -14.38 -1.28 -11.65
C CYS A 82 -15.62 -1.56 -12.50
N ASN A 83 -15.64 -2.68 -13.22
CA ASN A 83 -16.70 -2.97 -14.18
C ASN A 83 -18.00 -3.52 -13.53
N PHE A 84 -17.99 -3.78 -12.23
CA PHE A 84 -19.17 -4.21 -11.48
C PHE A 84 -19.52 -3.25 -10.34
N PRO A 85 -20.81 -3.12 -9.99
CA PRO A 85 -21.22 -2.48 -8.74
C PRO A 85 -20.61 -3.17 -7.53
N TYR A 86 -20.20 -2.38 -6.54
CA TYR A 86 -19.53 -2.87 -5.34
C TYR A 86 -19.91 -2.07 -4.10
N GLN A 87 -19.70 -2.69 -2.94
CA GLN A 87 -19.83 -2.06 -1.64
C GLN A 87 -18.47 -2.06 -0.93
N LYS A 88 -18.02 -0.88 -0.47
CA LYS A 88 -16.79 -0.77 0.33
C LYS A 88 -17.05 -1.27 1.74
N THR A 89 -16.13 -2.06 2.27
CA THR A 89 -16.13 -2.56 3.65
C THR A 89 -14.69 -2.78 4.12
N ILE A 90 -14.53 -3.40 5.28
CA ILE A 90 -13.25 -3.76 5.88
C ILE A 90 -13.28 -5.26 6.17
N ASP A 91 -12.17 -5.95 5.92
CA ASP A 91 -12.03 -7.37 6.25
C ASP A 91 -11.76 -7.61 7.74
N ALA A 92 -11.54 -8.87 8.13
CA ALA A 92 -11.26 -9.23 9.51
C ALA A 92 -9.91 -8.67 10.02
N ASP A 93 -8.96 -8.36 9.15
CA ASP A 93 -7.64 -7.82 9.50
C ASP A 93 -7.60 -6.28 9.53
N GLY A 94 -8.69 -5.62 9.16
CA GLY A 94 -8.75 -4.17 9.10
C GLY A 94 -8.39 -3.60 7.71
N ASN A 95 -8.23 -4.42 6.68
CA ASN A 95 -7.90 -3.96 5.34
C ASN A 95 -9.15 -3.47 4.61
N PRO A 96 -9.06 -2.35 3.88
CA PRO A 96 -10.17 -1.86 3.07
C PRO A 96 -10.37 -2.76 1.85
N ILE A 97 -11.61 -3.21 1.65
CA ILE A 97 -12.00 -4.08 0.53
C ILE A 97 -13.27 -3.56 -0.13
N ALA A 98 -13.52 -4.00 -1.36
CA ALA A 98 -14.77 -3.82 -2.05
C ALA A 98 -15.36 -5.20 -2.38
N LEU A 99 -16.60 -5.41 -1.96
CA LEU A 99 -17.36 -6.60 -2.26
C LEU A 99 -18.22 -6.34 -3.49
N LEU A 100 -17.97 -7.06 -4.58
CA LEU A 100 -18.77 -6.99 -5.79
C LEU A 100 -20.17 -7.58 -5.54
N GLN A 101 -21.15 -7.13 -6.33
CA GLN A 101 -22.49 -7.73 -6.34
C GLN A 101 -22.44 -9.24 -6.59
N THR A 102 -23.56 -9.96 -6.42
CA THR A 102 -23.60 -11.39 -6.74
C THR A 102 -23.30 -11.63 -8.21
N LEU A 103 -22.35 -12.54 -8.48
CA LEU A 103 -21.90 -12.90 -9.82
C LEU A 103 -21.96 -14.42 -10.00
N TYR A 104 -22.12 -14.86 -11.24
CA TYR A 104 -22.13 -16.27 -11.60
C TYR A 104 -21.66 -16.44 -13.04
N VAL A 105 -21.21 -17.65 -13.39
CA VAL A 105 -20.78 -18.03 -14.74
C VAL A 105 -21.52 -19.29 -15.15
N LYS A 106 -22.26 -19.26 -16.26
CA LYS A 106 -22.97 -20.45 -16.77
C LYS A 106 -21.99 -21.39 -17.50
N PRO A 107 -22.37 -22.67 -17.68
CA PRO A 107 -21.59 -23.60 -18.51
C PRO A 107 -21.28 -23.04 -19.89
N GLY A 108 -20.01 -23.09 -20.29
CA GLY A 108 -19.52 -22.61 -21.59
C GLY A 108 -19.38 -21.09 -21.72
N GLU A 109 -19.75 -20.32 -20.68
CA GLU A 109 -19.56 -18.87 -20.63
C GLU A 109 -18.29 -18.48 -19.86
N PHE A 110 -17.92 -17.20 -19.98
CA PHE A 110 -16.86 -16.59 -19.20
C PHE A 110 -17.34 -15.28 -18.58
N LEU A 111 -16.70 -14.89 -17.48
CA LEU A 111 -16.90 -13.65 -16.76
C LEU A 111 -15.56 -12.93 -16.66
N THR A 112 -15.55 -11.62 -16.92
CA THR A 112 -14.35 -10.80 -16.75
C THR A 112 -14.57 -9.78 -15.64
N ILE A 113 -13.77 -9.83 -14.59
CA ILE A 113 -13.72 -8.82 -13.52
C ILE A 113 -12.49 -7.94 -13.78
N ASN A 114 -12.69 -6.62 -13.80
CA ASN A 114 -11.61 -5.66 -14.01
C ASN A 114 -11.65 -4.57 -12.95
N ALA A 115 -10.50 -4.35 -12.30
CA ALA A 115 -10.25 -3.23 -11.40
C ALA A 115 -8.98 -2.48 -11.81
N THR A 116 -9.07 -1.16 -11.91
CA THR A 116 -7.93 -0.27 -12.19
C THR A 116 -7.76 0.73 -11.08
N TYR A 117 -6.50 0.98 -10.69
CA TYR A 117 -6.13 1.84 -9.59
C TYR A 117 -5.13 2.89 -10.03
N SER A 118 -5.30 4.12 -9.54
CA SER A 118 -4.24 5.13 -9.52
C SER A 118 -3.56 5.10 -8.16
N ILE A 119 -2.24 4.96 -8.17
CA ILE A 119 -1.42 4.87 -6.97
C ILE A 119 -0.45 6.05 -6.93
N TYR A 120 -0.53 6.87 -5.91
CA TYR A 120 0.40 7.97 -5.64
C TYR A 120 1.37 7.54 -4.53
N SER A 121 2.60 7.20 -4.91
CA SER A 121 3.65 6.79 -3.98
C SER A 121 4.64 7.93 -3.76
N ARG A 122 4.76 8.41 -2.52
CA ARG A 122 5.70 9.48 -2.15
C ARG A 122 7.13 8.95 -2.18
N ILE A 123 8.03 9.73 -2.78
CA ILE A 123 9.48 9.46 -2.88
C ILE A 123 10.22 9.93 -1.63
N ALA A 124 9.75 10.99 -0.97
CA ALA A 124 10.46 11.63 0.13
C ALA A 124 10.50 10.81 1.43
N GLY A 125 11.44 11.19 2.31
CA GLY A 125 12.03 10.44 3.45
C GLY A 125 11.13 9.99 4.61
N GLN A 126 9.85 9.71 4.37
CA GLN A 126 8.95 9.11 5.37
C GLN A 126 9.08 7.59 5.49
N ARG A 127 9.69 6.92 4.50
CA ARG A 127 10.11 5.52 4.63
C ARG A 127 11.35 5.54 5.55
N LYS A 128 11.10 5.39 6.87
CA LYS A 128 12.09 5.63 7.94
C LYS A 128 13.33 4.75 7.76
N LEU A 129 14.37 5.33 7.14
CA LEU A 129 15.73 4.79 7.16
C LEU A 129 16.55 5.34 8.34
N ILE A 130 16.00 6.33 9.05
CA ILE A 130 16.64 6.98 10.19
C ILE A 130 15.72 6.82 11.39
N TRP A 131 16.22 6.12 12.40
CA TRP A 131 15.56 5.95 13.69
C TRP A 131 16.16 6.92 14.71
N SER A 132 15.30 7.49 15.54
CA SER A 132 15.69 8.28 16.70
C SER A 132 15.03 7.65 17.95
N PRO A 133 15.80 7.08 18.89
CA PRO A 133 17.27 6.90 18.86
C PRO A 133 17.73 5.97 17.73
N GLN A 134 19.03 5.92 17.43
CA GLN A 134 19.58 5.04 16.38
C GLN A 134 19.20 3.58 16.63
N LEU A 135 18.86 2.84 15.57
CA LEU A 135 18.47 1.43 15.63
C LEU A 135 19.68 0.54 15.98
N THR A 136 19.91 0.37 17.28
CA THR A 136 21.02 -0.41 17.82
C THR A 136 20.53 -1.21 19.02
N GLU A 137 21.20 -2.32 19.33
CA GLU A 137 20.84 -3.17 20.46
C GLU A 137 20.87 -2.41 21.80
N ILE A 138 21.81 -1.49 21.95
CA ILE A 138 21.96 -0.65 23.15
C ILE A 138 20.73 0.25 23.37
N ASN A 139 20.14 0.75 22.29
CA ASN A 139 18.97 1.63 22.34
C ASN A 139 17.64 0.86 22.35
N SER A 140 17.67 -0.47 22.23
CA SER A 140 16.47 -1.30 22.18
C SER A 140 15.95 -1.55 23.59
N GLY A 141 14.63 -1.45 23.73
CA GLY A 141 13.93 -1.95 24.92
C GLY A 141 13.93 -3.48 25.00
N THR A 142 13.38 -3.97 26.08
CA THR A 142 13.23 -5.39 26.40
C THR A 142 11.86 -5.93 25.96
N LEU A 143 11.67 -7.24 26.08
CA LEU A 143 10.36 -7.88 25.88
C LEU A 143 9.32 -7.34 26.86
N GLU A 144 9.73 -6.94 28.06
CA GLU A 144 8.88 -6.37 29.10
C GLU A 144 8.37 -4.97 28.75
N ASP A 145 9.13 -4.20 27.96
CA ASP A 145 8.76 -2.86 27.50
C ASP A 145 7.68 -2.87 26.40
N ILE A 146 7.38 -4.05 25.84
CA ILE A 146 6.32 -4.21 24.84
C ILE A 146 4.94 -4.11 25.52
N PRO A 147 4.06 -3.19 25.09
CA PRO A 147 2.74 -3.03 25.67
C PRO A 147 1.91 -4.32 25.69
N LEU A 148 1.31 -4.63 26.83
CA LEU A 148 0.46 -5.81 26.98
C LEU A 148 -0.72 -5.82 26.00
N THR A 149 -1.24 -4.64 25.63
CA THR A 149 -2.30 -4.50 24.61
C THR A 149 -1.85 -5.03 23.26
N LEU A 150 -0.60 -4.74 22.85
CA LEU A 150 -0.03 -5.26 21.60
C LEU A 150 0.26 -6.75 21.68
N LYS A 151 0.77 -7.26 22.81
CA LYS A 151 0.95 -8.70 23.00
C LYS A 151 -0.39 -9.44 22.88
N ASN A 152 -1.43 -8.93 23.53
CA ASN A 152 -2.76 -9.52 23.49
C ASN A 152 -3.41 -9.41 22.10
N ALA A 153 -3.09 -8.39 21.31
CA ALA A 153 -3.62 -8.26 19.96
C ALA A 153 -2.90 -9.17 18.96
N TYR A 154 -1.57 -9.20 18.99
CA TYR A 154 -0.76 -9.79 17.92
C TYR A 154 -0.06 -11.10 18.29
N CYS A 155 0.11 -11.45 19.57
CA CYS A 155 0.76 -12.70 19.98
C CYS A 155 -0.26 -13.82 20.28
N LYS A 156 -1.36 -13.84 19.53
CA LYS A 156 -2.40 -14.89 19.64
C LYS A 156 -2.10 -16.01 18.63
N PRO A 157 -2.40 -17.27 19.00
CA PRO A 157 -2.32 -18.41 18.08
C PRO A 157 -3.56 -18.43 17.18
N VAL A 158 -3.51 -17.67 16.08
CA VAL A 158 -4.63 -17.46 15.16
C VAL A 158 -4.10 -17.40 13.73
N GLY A 159 -4.97 -17.64 12.74
CA GLY A 159 -4.58 -17.61 11.35
C GLY A 159 -3.52 -18.67 11.01
N PRO A 160 -2.53 -18.34 10.16
CA PRO A 160 -1.40 -19.22 9.84
C PRO A 160 -0.52 -19.56 11.04
N TRP A 161 -0.60 -18.77 12.12
CA TRP A 161 0.27 -18.88 13.30
C TRP A 161 -0.42 -19.62 14.44
N ASN A 162 -1.12 -20.72 14.16
CA ASN A 162 -1.87 -21.45 15.19
C ASN A 162 -1.01 -22.39 16.04
N TYR A 163 0.05 -21.83 16.67
CA TYR A 163 1.10 -22.59 17.33
C TYR A 163 0.69 -23.32 18.62
N LYS A 164 -0.55 -23.20 19.10
CA LYS A 164 -1.04 -23.99 20.26
C LYS A 164 -1.68 -25.33 19.87
N GLN A 165 -1.78 -25.64 18.58
CA GLN A 165 -2.35 -26.90 18.12
C GLN A 165 -1.37 -28.09 18.29
N PRO A 166 -1.89 -29.34 18.33
CA PRO A 166 -1.05 -30.53 18.25
C PRO A 166 -0.10 -30.48 17.05
N GLY A 167 1.14 -30.96 17.22
CA GLY A 167 2.17 -30.94 16.17
C GLY A 167 3.04 -29.69 16.14
N TRP A 168 2.67 -28.58 16.80
CA TRP A 168 3.45 -27.33 16.79
C TRP A 168 4.52 -27.22 17.89
N GLY A 169 4.53 -28.16 18.85
CA GLY A 169 5.41 -28.08 20.02
C GLY A 169 6.91 -27.99 19.68
N TYR A 170 7.32 -28.45 18.50
CA TYR A 170 8.71 -28.36 18.06
C TYR A 170 9.12 -26.93 17.65
N ILE A 171 8.21 -26.17 17.01
CA ILE A 171 8.41 -24.75 16.68
C ILE A 171 8.42 -23.92 17.96
N GLN A 172 7.55 -24.23 18.93
CA GLN A 172 7.59 -23.57 20.24
C GLN A 172 8.94 -23.74 20.94
N ARG A 173 9.44 -24.98 21.01
CA ARG A 173 10.77 -25.26 21.57
C ARG A 173 11.87 -24.57 20.80
N LEU A 174 11.80 -24.54 19.47
CA LEU A 174 12.76 -23.82 18.64
C LEU A 174 12.80 -22.33 18.97
N ALA A 175 11.63 -21.67 19.07
CA ALA A 175 11.55 -20.26 19.40
C ALA A 175 12.20 -19.95 20.77
N PHE A 176 11.87 -20.72 21.81
CA PHE A 176 12.48 -20.55 23.12
C PHE A 176 13.97 -20.91 23.15
N GLN A 177 14.40 -21.90 22.36
CA GLN A 177 15.82 -22.27 22.24
C GLN A 177 16.64 -21.15 21.60
N ILE A 178 16.16 -20.53 20.52
CA ILE A 178 16.85 -19.42 19.85
C ILE A 178 16.84 -18.17 20.74
N GLN A 179 15.72 -17.88 21.40
CA GLN A 179 15.64 -16.78 22.37
C GLN A 179 16.64 -16.98 23.52
N GLY A 180 16.65 -18.17 24.15
CA GLY A 180 17.40 -18.44 25.37
C GLY A 180 17.02 -17.44 26.48
N ASP A 181 18.03 -16.94 27.19
CA ASP A 181 17.83 -15.95 28.26
C ASP A 181 17.81 -14.50 27.77
N GLU A 182 17.89 -14.25 26.45
CA GLU A 182 17.90 -12.89 25.90
C GLU A 182 16.53 -12.22 26.09
N ARG A 183 16.57 -10.96 26.53
CA ARG A 183 15.40 -10.13 26.81
C ARG A 183 15.36 -8.85 26.00
N ASN A 184 16.48 -8.43 25.40
CA ASN A 184 16.51 -7.29 24.50
C ASN A 184 15.73 -7.62 23.21
N ALA A 185 14.70 -6.83 22.90
CA ALA A 185 13.76 -7.15 21.83
C ALA A 185 14.44 -7.21 20.46
N LEU A 186 15.33 -6.26 20.15
CA LEU A 186 16.06 -6.25 18.89
C LEU A 186 17.02 -7.43 18.77
N LYS A 187 17.74 -7.79 19.85
CA LYS A 187 18.62 -8.97 19.83
C LYS A 187 17.86 -10.28 19.61
N VAL A 188 16.70 -10.45 20.24
CA VAL A 188 15.85 -11.63 20.01
C VAL A 188 15.41 -11.68 18.54
N VAL A 189 14.96 -10.55 17.98
CA VAL A 189 14.62 -10.45 16.55
C VAL A 189 15.81 -10.82 15.67
N TYR A 190 17.00 -10.27 15.94
CA TYR A 190 18.22 -10.57 15.18
C TYR A 190 18.61 -12.04 15.24
N ARG A 191 18.45 -12.71 16.39
CA ARG A 191 18.69 -14.17 16.50
C ARG A 191 17.70 -14.97 15.65
N PHE A 192 16.44 -14.58 15.58
CA PHE A 192 15.48 -15.24 14.70
C PHE A 192 15.81 -15.00 13.22
N VAL A 193 16.09 -13.75 12.84
CA VAL A 193 16.49 -13.42 11.46
C VAL A 193 17.74 -14.21 11.06
N ASP A 194 18.77 -14.25 11.90
CA ASP A 194 19.99 -15.01 11.65
C ASP A 194 19.72 -16.51 11.52
N TRP A 195 18.88 -17.07 12.39
CA TRP A 195 18.49 -18.47 12.29
C TRP A 195 17.77 -18.76 10.97
N LEU A 196 16.76 -17.97 10.59
CA LEU A 196 16.05 -18.16 9.32
C LEU A 196 17.01 -18.01 8.13
N ALA A 197 17.89 -17.02 8.17
CA ALA A 197 18.82 -16.74 7.09
C ALA A 197 19.75 -17.90 6.75
N HIS A 198 20.05 -18.77 7.72
CA HIS A 198 20.89 -19.96 7.53
C HIS A 198 20.10 -21.26 7.34
N ASN A 199 18.84 -21.30 7.78
CA ASN A 199 18.08 -22.55 7.89
C ASN A 199 16.91 -22.65 6.92
N ILE A 200 16.49 -21.57 6.26
CA ILE A 200 15.37 -21.60 5.31
C ILE A 200 15.84 -21.14 3.94
N ARG A 201 15.64 -21.97 2.92
CA ARG A 201 16.00 -21.65 1.53
C ARG A 201 14.80 -21.11 0.77
N TYR A 202 15.06 -20.20 -0.16
CA TYR A 202 14.05 -19.81 -1.14
C TYR A 202 13.83 -20.98 -2.12
N PRO A 203 12.59 -21.31 -2.49
CA PRO A 203 12.32 -22.47 -3.34
C PRO A 203 12.89 -22.27 -4.75
N ALA A 204 13.40 -23.35 -5.34
CA ALA A 204 13.88 -23.34 -6.73
C ALA A 204 12.72 -23.31 -7.74
N ASN A 205 11.57 -23.86 -7.35
CA ASN A 205 10.32 -23.87 -8.12
C ASN A 205 9.22 -23.28 -7.25
N ALA A 206 8.38 -22.42 -7.82
CA ALA A 206 7.27 -21.83 -7.08
C ALA A 206 6.36 -22.92 -6.49
N HIS A 207 5.94 -22.73 -5.24
CA HIS A 207 4.89 -23.56 -4.66
C HIS A 207 3.53 -23.13 -5.25
N GLU A 208 2.62 -24.09 -5.41
CA GLU A 208 1.28 -23.76 -5.92
C GLU A 208 0.44 -23.01 -4.87
N ILE A 209 0.77 -23.17 -3.58
CA ILE A 209 0.08 -22.54 -2.45
C ILE A 209 1.09 -22.03 -1.42
N PRO A 210 0.75 -20.97 -0.68
CA PRO A 210 1.47 -20.60 0.53
C PRO A 210 1.53 -21.75 1.53
N LEU A 211 2.64 -21.83 2.26
CA LEU A 211 2.90 -22.84 3.28
C LEU A 211 2.62 -22.30 4.68
N TYR A 212 2.02 -23.16 5.52
CA TYR A 212 2.03 -22.91 6.95
C TYR A 212 3.46 -22.99 7.51
N PRO A 213 3.77 -22.30 8.62
CA PRO A 213 5.08 -22.37 9.29
C PRO A 213 5.59 -23.80 9.54
N THR A 214 4.68 -24.75 9.83
CA THR A 214 5.02 -26.17 10.02
C THR A 214 5.40 -26.92 8.75
N GLN A 215 5.05 -26.37 7.59
CA GLN A 215 5.45 -26.87 6.27
C GLN A 215 6.72 -26.18 5.79
N THR A 216 6.90 -24.89 6.07
CA THR A 216 8.13 -24.13 5.77
C THR A 216 9.34 -24.73 6.49
N TYR A 217 9.18 -25.07 7.78
CA TYR A 217 10.19 -25.79 8.56
C TYR A 217 9.55 -26.96 9.27
N THR A 218 9.69 -28.16 8.69
CA THR A 218 9.03 -29.37 9.19
C THR A 218 9.74 -29.97 10.41
N TYR A 219 9.02 -30.78 11.19
CA TYR A 219 9.63 -31.56 12.27
C TYR A 219 10.78 -32.46 11.77
N GLN A 220 10.68 -32.99 10.55
CA GLN A 220 11.75 -33.77 9.93
C GLN A 220 12.99 -32.93 9.67
N ASN A 221 12.83 -31.66 9.27
CA ASN A 221 13.96 -30.76 9.10
C ASN A 221 14.71 -30.54 10.42
N GLN A 222 13.98 -30.37 11.52
CA GLN A 222 14.58 -30.25 12.84
C GLN A 222 15.31 -31.52 13.28
N LEU A 223 14.69 -32.69 13.14
CA LEU A 223 15.30 -33.97 13.52
C LEU A 223 16.60 -34.25 12.75
N LYS A 224 16.60 -33.97 11.45
CA LYS A 224 17.73 -34.25 10.55
C LYS A 224 18.72 -33.10 10.45
N ARG A 225 18.45 -31.98 11.12
CA ARG A 225 19.22 -30.72 11.01
C ARG A 225 19.43 -30.28 9.56
N THR A 226 18.38 -30.38 8.76
CA THR A 226 18.38 -29.92 7.36
C THR A 226 17.69 -28.56 7.25
N LYS A 227 17.97 -27.84 6.17
CA LYS A 227 17.27 -26.59 5.82
C LYS A 227 15.78 -26.86 5.53
N GLY A 228 14.91 -25.95 5.96
CA GLY A 228 13.54 -25.82 5.47
C GLY A 228 13.50 -25.05 4.15
N GLU A 229 12.30 -24.82 3.62
CA GLU A 229 12.08 -24.13 2.35
C GLU A 229 10.78 -23.34 2.39
N GLY A 230 10.80 -22.13 1.84
CA GLY A 230 9.61 -21.30 1.67
C GLY A 230 9.94 -20.01 0.95
N ASP A 231 8.96 -19.45 0.25
CA ASP A 231 9.10 -18.16 -0.44
C ASP A 231 8.86 -16.97 0.51
N CYS A 232 8.47 -15.80 -0.03
CA CYS A 232 8.45 -14.55 0.70
C CYS A 232 7.49 -14.53 1.90
N ASP A 233 6.24 -14.97 1.73
CA ASP A 233 5.24 -14.97 2.79
C ASP A 233 5.40 -16.18 3.70
N ASP A 234 5.87 -17.32 3.21
CA ASP A 234 6.25 -18.48 4.03
C ASP A 234 7.29 -18.13 5.09
N GLN A 235 8.39 -17.48 4.67
CA GLN A 235 9.46 -17.08 5.57
C GLN A 235 9.00 -15.99 6.54
N ALA A 236 8.19 -15.03 6.07
CA ALA A 236 7.57 -14.04 6.94
C ALA A 236 6.67 -14.70 7.99
N ASN A 237 5.84 -15.69 7.60
CA ASN A 237 4.94 -16.39 8.51
C ASN A 237 5.70 -17.21 9.57
N LEU A 238 6.78 -17.89 9.19
CA LEU A 238 7.63 -18.60 10.14
C LEU A 238 8.29 -17.63 11.12
N PHE A 239 8.84 -16.51 10.65
CA PHE A 239 9.42 -15.48 11.51
C PHE A 239 8.39 -14.89 12.48
N VAL A 240 7.21 -14.51 11.98
CA VAL A 240 6.09 -14.01 12.80
C VAL A 240 5.70 -15.04 13.87
N THR A 241 5.68 -16.34 13.52
CA THR A 241 5.40 -17.42 14.47
C THR A 241 6.39 -17.38 15.64
N LEU A 242 7.70 -17.34 15.36
CA LEU A 242 8.75 -17.33 16.39
C LEU A 242 8.61 -16.11 17.29
N CYS A 243 8.40 -14.92 16.70
CA CYS A 243 8.15 -13.68 17.44
C CYS A 243 6.94 -13.79 18.37
N ARG A 244 5.79 -14.24 17.85
CA ARG A 244 4.55 -14.36 18.63
C ARG A 244 4.67 -15.34 19.79
N ILE A 245 5.38 -16.45 19.61
CA ILE A 245 5.61 -17.45 20.67
C ILE A 245 6.35 -16.84 21.86
N VAL A 246 7.35 -15.99 21.62
CA VAL A 246 8.14 -15.36 22.68
C VAL A 246 7.57 -14.01 23.15
N GLY A 247 6.39 -13.64 22.66
CA GLY A 247 5.66 -12.45 23.10
C GLY A 247 6.09 -11.15 22.40
N ILE A 248 6.69 -11.21 21.21
CA ILE A 248 6.97 -10.06 20.35
C ILE A 248 5.82 -9.92 19.33
N PRO A 249 5.06 -8.81 19.34
CA PRO A 249 4.02 -8.53 18.35
C PRO A 249 4.59 -8.51 16.94
N ALA A 250 4.04 -9.34 16.07
CA ALA A 250 4.44 -9.43 14.68
C ALA A 250 3.27 -9.83 13.79
N PHE A 251 3.28 -9.42 12.53
CA PHE A 251 2.27 -9.79 11.53
C PHE A 251 2.88 -9.80 10.12
N THR A 252 2.25 -10.49 9.18
CA THR A 252 2.72 -10.53 7.78
C THR A 252 2.05 -9.41 6.99
N GLN A 253 2.81 -8.70 6.17
CA GLN A 253 2.33 -7.64 5.29
C GLN A 253 2.64 -8.03 3.84
N ILE A 254 1.66 -7.86 2.96
CA ILE A 254 1.79 -8.15 1.53
C ILE A 254 1.73 -6.84 0.77
N GLY A 255 2.49 -6.76 -0.32
CA GLY A 255 2.46 -5.65 -1.25
C GLY A 255 2.84 -6.06 -2.65
N CYS A 256 2.77 -5.09 -3.56
CA CYS A 256 3.24 -5.26 -4.92
C CYS A 256 4.33 -4.25 -5.26
N ILE A 257 5.25 -4.64 -6.13
CA ILE A 257 6.44 -3.90 -6.49
C ILE A 257 6.39 -3.62 -7.99
N TYR A 258 6.61 -2.37 -8.37
CA TYR A 258 6.82 -2.01 -9.76
C TYR A 258 8.19 -2.50 -10.25
N LEU A 259 8.20 -3.36 -11.26
CA LEU A 259 9.39 -4.01 -11.82
C LEU A 259 9.41 -3.86 -13.35
N PRO A 260 9.92 -2.75 -13.92
CA PRO A 260 9.68 -2.35 -15.32
C PRO A 260 10.06 -3.39 -16.39
N ASP A 261 11.02 -4.25 -16.11
CA ASP A 261 11.54 -5.25 -17.06
C ASP A 261 10.94 -6.65 -16.88
N GLN A 262 10.04 -6.84 -15.90
CA GLN A 262 9.45 -8.14 -15.60
C GLN A 262 8.20 -8.40 -16.45
N TYR A 263 8.18 -9.56 -17.10
CA TYR A 263 6.99 -10.17 -17.65
C TYR A 263 7.02 -11.66 -17.28
N LYS A 264 6.00 -12.13 -16.57
CA LYS A 264 5.94 -13.51 -16.11
C LYS A 264 4.58 -14.10 -16.40
N THR A 265 4.57 -15.33 -16.90
CA THR A 265 3.37 -16.15 -17.01
C THR A 265 3.61 -17.44 -16.24
N VAL A 266 2.74 -17.72 -15.27
CA VAL A 266 2.77 -18.95 -14.49
C VAL A 266 1.46 -19.68 -14.70
N SER A 267 1.55 -20.98 -14.91
CA SER A 267 0.39 -21.86 -14.92
C SER A 267 0.45 -22.74 -13.68
N VAL A 268 -0.61 -22.72 -12.86
CA VAL A 268 -0.72 -23.47 -11.62
C VAL A 268 -1.97 -24.33 -11.63
N TYR A 269 -2.07 -25.23 -10.65
CA TYR A 269 -3.21 -26.11 -10.43
C TYR A 269 -3.55 -26.97 -11.64
N THR A 270 -2.53 -27.51 -12.31
CA THR A 270 -2.70 -28.35 -13.50
C THR A 270 -3.34 -27.61 -14.68
N GLY A 271 -3.05 -26.32 -14.81
CA GLY A 271 -3.51 -25.50 -15.94
C GLY A 271 -4.87 -24.82 -15.75
N HIS A 272 -5.52 -25.04 -14.60
CA HIS A 272 -6.77 -24.36 -14.27
C HIS A 272 -6.59 -22.86 -14.01
N VAL A 273 -5.39 -22.43 -13.60
CA VAL A 273 -5.13 -21.00 -13.35
C VAL A 273 -3.87 -20.56 -14.08
N GLN A 274 -3.99 -19.46 -14.81
CA GLN A 274 -2.90 -18.78 -15.48
C GLN A 274 -2.76 -17.37 -14.92
N ILE A 275 -1.57 -17.04 -14.41
CA ILE A 275 -1.27 -15.73 -13.83
C ILE A 275 -0.24 -15.05 -14.73
N VAL A 276 -0.61 -13.90 -15.29
CA VAL A 276 0.23 -13.04 -16.12
C VAL A 276 0.52 -11.76 -15.33
N THR A 277 1.79 -11.53 -15.03
CA THR A 277 2.24 -10.30 -14.38
C THR A 277 3.12 -9.48 -15.32
N GLU A 278 2.73 -8.22 -15.52
CA GLU A 278 3.44 -7.26 -16.36
C GLU A 278 3.94 -6.10 -15.51
N GLN A 279 5.26 -5.94 -15.45
CA GLN A 279 5.92 -4.89 -14.69
C GLN A 279 5.58 -4.86 -13.19
N LEU A 280 5.20 -6.02 -12.65
CA LEU A 280 4.65 -6.20 -11.31
C LEU A 280 5.23 -7.47 -10.68
N GLY A 281 5.61 -7.40 -9.41
CA GLY A 281 5.86 -8.56 -8.57
C GLY A 281 5.14 -8.44 -7.23
N TRP A 282 4.52 -9.52 -6.76
CA TRP A 282 4.01 -9.61 -5.39
C TRP A 282 5.11 -9.99 -4.42
N HIS A 283 5.03 -9.45 -3.21
CA HIS A 283 6.02 -9.69 -2.18
C HIS A 283 5.40 -9.66 -0.79
N GLY A 284 5.90 -10.50 0.10
CA GLY A 284 5.51 -10.58 1.51
C GLY A 284 6.70 -10.36 2.44
N TRP A 285 6.46 -9.65 3.53
CA TRP A 285 7.45 -9.41 4.59
C TRP A 285 6.78 -9.39 5.96
N ALA A 286 7.57 -9.43 7.03
CA ALA A 286 7.04 -9.31 8.39
C ALA A 286 7.12 -7.87 8.89
N MET A 287 6.13 -7.45 9.67
CA MET A 287 6.19 -6.25 10.50
C MET A 287 6.32 -6.69 11.95
N VAL A 288 7.29 -6.16 12.68
CA VAL A 288 7.59 -6.52 14.08
C VAL A 288 7.63 -5.28 14.97
N TYR A 289 7.08 -5.36 16.18
CA TYR A 289 7.10 -4.25 17.14
C TYR A 289 8.35 -4.31 18.03
N ILE A 290 9.23 -3.32 17.93
CA ILE A 290 10.47 -3.23 18.71
C ILE A 290 10.51 -1.88 19.44
N PRO A 291 10.48 -1.87 20.79
CA PRO A 291 10.63 -0.64 21.56
C PRO A 291 12.05 -0.03 21.42
N PRO A 292 12.20 1.30 21.39
CA PRO A 292 11.15 2.33 21.44
C PRO A 292 10.58 2.71 20.06
N TRP A 293 11.01 2.06 18.98
CA TRP A 293 10.75 2.49 17.59
C TRP A 293 9.34 2.18 17.07
N GLY A 294 8.70 1.15 17.63
CA GLY A 294 7.40 0.67 17.17
C GLY A 294 7.53 -0.38 16.06
N TRP A 295 6.67 -0.31 15.05
CA TRP A 295 6.65 -1.29 13.94
C TRP A 295 7.81 -1.08 12.98
N ILE A 296 8.58 -2.15 12.76
CA ILE A 296 9.75 -2.22 11.88
C ILE A 296 9.54 -3.36 10.87
N PRO A 297 9.83 -3.15 9.57
CA PRO A 297 9.78 -4.22 8.59
C PRO A 297 10.99 -5.15 8.71
N ILE A 298 10.77 -6.44 8.47
CA ILE A 298 11.79 -7.48 8.37
C ILE A 298 11.52 -8.24 7.07
N ASP A 299 12.41 -8.07 6.10
CA ASP A 299 12.31 -8.70 4.79
C ASP A 299 13.44 -9.73 4.60
N LEU A 300 13.05 -11.00 4.65
CA LEU A 300 13.97 -12.14 4.62
C LEU A 300 14.33 -12.59 3.21
N THR A 301 13.64 -12.07 2.19
CA THR A 301 13.72 -12.65 0.84
C THR A 301 14.08 -11.63 -0.24
N TRP A 302 13.85 -10.34 -0.01
CA TRP A 302 14.19 -9.30 -1.00
C TRP A 302 15.70 -9.21 -1.32
N LEU A 303 16.54 -9.57 -0.37
CA LEU A 303 17.99 -9.58 -0.56
C LEU A 303 18.51 -10.90 -1.16
N ILE A 304 17.66 -11.89 -1.42
CA ILE A 304 18.06 -13.16 -2.04
C ILE A 304 18.17 -12.96 -3.54
N ASP A 305 19.37 -13.20 -4.07
CA ASP A 305 19.70 -13.01 -5.49
C ASP A 305 19.61 -14.31 -6.30
N LYS A 306 19.46 -15.46 -5.64
CA LYS A 306 19.47 -16.79 -6.27
C LYS A 306 18.42 -17.73 -5.69
N ALA A 307 17.60 -18.32 -6.57
CA ALA A 307 16.66 -19.37 -6.19
C ALA A 307 17.38 -20.63 -5.65
N GLY A 308 16.80 -21.28 -4.65
CA GLY A 308 17.40 -22.43 -3.96
C GLY A 308 18.44 -22.04 -2.89
N ALA A 309 18.81 -20.77 -2.77
CA ALA A 309 19.76 -20.28 -1.77
C ALA A 309 19.06 -19.89 -0.46
N THR A 310 19.82 -19.87 0.62
CA THR A 310 19.42 -19.20 1.87
C THR A 310 19.85 -17.74 1.86
N LEU A 311 19.22 -16.90 2.67
CA LEU A 311 19.59 -15.48 2.74
C LEU A 311 21.07 -15.26 3.11
N SER A 312 21.62 -16.10 3.99
CA SER A 312 23.03 -16.04 4.37
C SER A 312 24.01 -16.32 3.22
N GLU A 313 23.54 -16.92 2.13
CA GLU A 313 24.33 -17.21 0.92
C GLU A 313 24.30 -16.04 -0.07
N SER A 314 23.46 -15.03 0.15
CA SER A 314 23.41 -13.82 -0.68
C SER A 314 24.60 -12.89 -0.37
N PRO A 315 25.24 -12.29 -1.38
CA PRO A 315 26.28 -11.28 -1.18
C PRO A 315 25.74 -9.98 -0.56
N HIS A 316 24.42 -9.77 -0.57
CA HIS A 316 23.77 -8.60 0.02
C HIS A 316 23.47 -8.77 1.52
N TRP A 317 23.62 -9.98 2.06
CA TRP A 317 23.48 -10.24 3.48
C TRP A 317 24.72 -9.76 4.25
N THR A 318 24.53 -8.78 5.12
CA THR A 318 25.58 -8.23 6.00
C THR A 318 25.26 -8.42 7.48
N GLY A 319 24.34 -9.34 7.77
CA GLY A 319 23.78 -9.60 9.09
C GLY A 319 22.33 -9.13 9.22
N PRO A 320 21.67 -9.43 10.36
CA PRO A 320 20.22 -9.23 10.52
C PRO A 320 19.70 -7.83 10.19
N ASN A 321 20.47 -6.78 10.48
CA ASN A 321 20.08 -5.39 10.19
C ASN A 321 19.81 -5.16 8.69
N SER A 322 20.46 -5.89 7.78
CA SER A 322 20.24 -5.74 6.34
C SER A 322 18.79 -6.05 5.93
N THR A 323 18.11 -6.95 6.66
CA THR A 323 16.68 -7.28 6.41
C THR A 323 15.72 -6.15 6.77
N ILE A 324 16.17 -5.21 7.62
CA ILE A 324 15.40 -4.03 7.99
C ILE A 324 15.63 -2.94 6.96
N ILE A 325 16.89 -2.53 6.79
CA ILE A 325 17.23 -1.39 5.92
C ILE A 325 17.08 -1.71 4.43
N GLY A 326 17.15 -2.98 4.07
CA GLY A 326 16.96 -3.48 2.72
C GLY A 326 15.52 -3.89 2.40
N ALA A 327 14.57 -3.75 3.34
CA ALA A 327 13.20 -4.22 3.12
C ALA A 327 12.52 -3.56 1.92
N ALA A 328 11.81 -4.36 1.10
CA ALA A 328 11.18 -3.87 -0.13
C ALA A 328 10.23 -2.69 0.13
N VAL A 329 9.50 -2.71 1.25
CA VAL A 329 8.57 -1.65 1.66
C VAL A 329 9.23 -0.28 1.86
N LEU A 330 10.56 -0.22 1.98
CA LEU A 330 11.29 1.04 2.09
C LEU A 330 11.57 1.70 0.73
N THR A 331 11.22 1.05 -0.39
CA THR A 331 11.45 1.59 -1.74
C THR A 331 10.18 2.21 -2.34
N PRO A 332 10.24 3.38 -3.02
CA PRO A 332 9.06 4.05 -3.59
C PRO A 332 8.26 3.20 -4.58
N ASN A 333 8.87 2.16 -5.14
CA ASN A 333 8.27 1.22 -6.09
C ASN A 333 7.37 0.17 -5.41
N THR A 334 7.44 0.03 -4.08
CA THR A 334 6.63 -0.92 -3.33
C THR A 334 5.40 -0.25 -2.74
N ILE A 335 4.25 -0.86 -3.02
CA ILE A 335 2.92 -0.44 -2.58
C ILE A 335 2.36 -1.50 -1.66
N VAL A 336 2.00 -1.10 -0.44
CA VAL A 336 1.43 -2.01 0.54
C VAL A 336 0.00 -2.36 0.13
N PHE A 337 -0.28 -3.65 0.01
CA PHE A 337 -1.59 -4.17 -0.37
C PHE A 337 -2.47 -4.40 0.86
N GLN A 338 -1.97 -5.19 1.82
CA GLN A 338 -2.75 -5.57 3.01
C GLN A 338 -1.86 -6.02 4.18
N ASN A 339 -2.42 -5.96 5.38
CA ASN A 339 -1.88 -6.59 6.58
C ASN A 339 -2.64 -7.89 6.86
N ILE A 340 -1.91 -8.93 7.26
CA ILE A 340 -2.47 -10.19 7.72
C ILE A 340 -2.11 -10.28 9.20
N THR A 341 -3.10 -10.11 10.07
CA THR A 341 -2.90 -10.01 11.52
C THR A 341 -3.52 -11.19 12.27
N GLN A 342 -4.62 -11.72 11.75
CA GLN A 342 -5.39 -12.82 12.32
C GLN A 342 -6.04 -13.75 11.29
N SER A 343 -6.37 -13.30 10.07
CA SER A 343 -7.05 -14.18 9.11
C SER A 343 -6.13 -15.31 8.63
N ASP A 344 -6.69 -16.50 8.49
CA ASP A 344 -6.02 -17.62 7.84
C ASP A 344 -6.21 -17.49 6.32
N TYR A 345 -5.31 -16.78 5.64
CA TYR A 345 -5.38 -16.61 4.18
C TYR A 345 -4.89 -17.85 3.40
N ILE A 346 -4.19 -18.77 4.07
CA ILE A 346 -3.68 -20.00 3.43
C ILE A 346 -4.82 -20.99 3.22
N LYS A 347 -5.72 -21.10 4.19
CA LYS A 347 -6.87 -22.01 4.13
C LYS A 347 -7.80 -21.74 2.94
N PRO A 348 -8.30 -20.51 2.69
CA PRO A 348 -9.12 -20.18 1.53
C PRO A 348 -8.40 -20.48 0.20
N SER A 349 -7.09 -20.29 0.11
CA SER A 349 -6.33 -20.66 -1.10
C SER A 349 -6.45 -22.16 -1.40
N ILE A 350 -6.33 -23.01 -0.38
CA ILE A 350 -6.49 -24.47 -0.53
C ILE A 350 -7.94 -24.84 -0.93
N GLU A 351 -8.93 -24.21 -0.29
CA GLU A 351 -10.35 -24.44 -0.58
C GLU A 351 -10.73 -23.96 -1.99
N SER A 352 -10.23 -22.80 -2.41
CA SER A 352 -10.45 -22.20 -3.73
C SER A 352 -9.99 -23.14 -4.85
N ILE A 353 -8.79 -23.71 -4.74
CA ILE A 353 -8.27 -24.68 -5.73
C ILE A 353 -9.18 -25.88 -5.88
N THR A 354 -9.66 -26.41 -4.74
CA THR A 354 -10.54 -27.56 -4.72
C THR A 354 -11.85 -27.23 -5.44
N ASN A 355 -12.39 -26.02 -5.21
CA ASN A 355 -13.60 -25.54 -5.86
C ASN A 355 -13.40 -25.32 -7.36
N ILE A 356 -12.31 -24.64 -7.77
CA ILE A 356 -11.94 -24.39 -9.17
C ILE A 356 -11.86 -25.70 -9.94
N ARG A 357 -11.12 -26.69 -9.45
CA ARG A 357 -10.99 -28.00 -10.10
C ARG A 357 -12.31 -28.76 -10.15
N ARG A 358 -13.07 -28.76 -9.04
CA ARG A 358 -14.35 -29.47 -8.96
C ARG A 358 -15.41 -28.88 -9.89
N ALA A 359 -15.42 -27.56 -10.05
CA ALA A 359 -16.33 -26.85 -10.92
C ALA A 359 -15.83 -26.75 -12.38
N ASP A 360 -14.64 -27.30 -12.66
CA ASP A 360 -13.98 -27.25 -13.97
C ASP A 360 -13.86 -25.80 -14.50
N LEU A 361 -13.40 -24.93 -13.62
CA LEU A 361 -13.15 -23.51 -13.93
C LEU A 361 -11.72 -23.34 -14.45
N TYR A 362 -11.59 -22.43 -15.41
CA TYR A 362 -10.31 -21.96 -15.92
C TYR A 362 -10.22 -20.45 -15.71
N ILE A 363 -9.24 -20.03 -14.92
CA ILE A 363 -9.05 -18.63 -14.53
C ILE A 363 -7.79 -18.08 -15.18
N THR A 364 -7.90 -16.90 -15.79
CA THR A 364 -6.75 -16.12 -16.25
C THR A 364 -6.71 -14.80 -15.49
N GLU A 365 -5.67 -14.61 -14.70
CA GLU A 365 -5.37 -13.37 -14.01
C GLU A 365 -4.31 -12.59 -14.80
N ILE A 366 -4.60 -11.34 -15.13
CA ILE A 366 -3.67 -10.43 -15.78
C ILE A 366 -3.51 -9.21 -14.88
N GLN A 367 -2.29 -8.97 -14.44
CA GLN A 367 -1.98 -7.94 -13.49
C GLN A 367 -0.83 -7.10 -14.04
N SER A 368 -1.03 -5.79 -14.16
CA SER A 368 -0.03 -4.90 -14.74
C SER A 368 0.14 -3.63 -13.92
N MET A 369 1.37 -3.16 -13.72
CA MET A 369 1.63 -1.87 -13.08
C MET A 369 2.54 -1.02 -13.94
N LYS A 370 2.13 0.20 -14.26
CA LYS A 370 2.88 1.12 -15.13
C LYS A 370 3.17 2.42 -14.42
N ALA A 371 4.40 2.92 -14.51
CA ALA A 371 4.72 4.28 -14.08
C ALA A 371 4.14 5.28 -15.09
N VAL A 372 3.27 6.18 -14.62
CA VAL A 372 2.56 7.16 -15.46
C VAL A 372 3.33 8.48 -15.50
N ARG A 373 3.68 9.02 -14.33
CA ARG A 373 4.43 10.26 -14.20
C ARG A 373 5.10 10.38 -12.85
N THR A 374 6.06 11.28 -12.77
CA THR A 374 6.56 11.85 -11.51
C THR A 374 6.12 13.30 -11.40
N GLY A 375 5.81 13.75 -10.19
CA GLY A 375 5.34 15.11 -9.98
C GLY A 375 5.63 15.63 -8.57
N PRO A 376 5.66 16.96 -8.38
CA PRO A 376 5.74 17.54 -7.05
C PRO A 376 4.41 17.33 -6.31
N LEU A 377 4.45 17.04 -5.01
CA LEU A 377 3.29 17.21 -4.16
C LEU A 377 3.03 18.71 -4.02
N TYR A 378 2.00 19.21 -4.71
CA TYR A 378 1.43 20.49 -4.35
C TYR A 378 0.78 20.32 -2.98
N SER A 379 1.37 20.93 -1.94
CA SER A 379 0.56 21.27 -0.76
C SER A 379 -0.62 22.05 -1.28
N SER A 380 -1.85 21.57 -1.04
CA SER A 380 -3.03 22.42 -1.21
C SER A 380 -2.72 23.71 -0.46
N ALA A 381 -2.57 24.82 -1.18
CA ALA A 381 -2.27 26.10 -0.55
C ALA A 381 -3.31 26.31 0.56
N SER A 382 -2.85 26.53 1.78
CA SER A 382 -3.76 26.70 2.91
C SER A 382 -4.74 27.84 2.61
N LEU A 383 -5.95 27.82 3.19
CA LEU A 383 -6.90 28.94 3.03
C LEU A 383 -6.26 30.30 3.38
N THR A 384 -5.28 30.30 4.28
CA THR A 384 -4.44 31.45 4.64
C THR A 384 -3.50 31.91 3.53
N GLU A 385 -2.91 30.99 2.76
CA GLU A 385 -2.07 31.30 1.59
C GLU A 385 -2.89 31.80 0.39
N LEU A 386 -4.12 31.31 0.23
CA LEU A 386 -5.03 31.71 -0.85
C LEU A 386 -5.86 32.96 -0.53
N ALA A 387 -6.01 33.31 0.75
CA ALA A 387 -6.81 34.46 1.20
C ALA A 387 -6.46 35.79 0.51
N PRO A 388 -5.17 36.15 0.31
CA PRO A 388 -4.83 37.40 -0.37
C PRO A 388 -5.30 37.42 -1.82
N SER A 389 -5.09 36.33 -2.56
CA SER A 389 -5.49 36.20 -3.97
C SER A 389 -7.02 36.20 -4.13
N ILE A 390 -7.73 35.52 -3.24
CA ILE A 390 -9.20 35.54 -3.20
C ILE A 390 -9.70 36.94 -2.90
N ALA A 391 -9.14 37.64 -1.90
CA ALA A 391 -9.52 39.00 -1.57
C ALA A 391 -9.31 39.96 -2.75
N ILE A 392 -8.19 39.85 -3.46
CA ILE A 392 -7.89 40.66 -4.65
C ILE A 392 -8.89 40.39 -5.78
N LEU A 393 -9.16 39.12 -6.10
CA LEU A 393 -10.14 38.75 -7.13
C LEU A 393 -11.55 39.27 -6.79
N THR A 394 -11.92 39.22 -5.51
CA THR A 394 -13.21 39.74 -5.02
C THR A 394 -13.27 41.26 -5.16
N ILE A 395 -12.21 41.98 -4.82
CA ILE A 395 -12.12 43.45 -4.98
C ILE A 395 -12.21 43.83 -6.47
N ILE A 396 -11.49 43.13 -7.35
CA ILE A 396 -11.52 43.37 -8.80
C ILE A 396 -12.94 43.14 -9.35
N ALA A 397 -13.61 42.06 -8.94
CA ALA A 397 -14.99 41.79 -9.34
C ALA A 397 -15.94 42.91 -8.90
N VAL A 398 -15.85 43.35 -7.63
CA VAL A 398 -16.69 44.44 -7.09
C VAL A 398 -16.44 45.76 -7.84
N ILE A 399 -15.18 46.11 -8.12
CA ILE A 399 -14.83 47.31 -8.88
C ILE A 399 -15.40 47.22 -10.30
N THR A 400 -15.24 46.07 -10.96
CA THR A 400 -15.70 45.85 -12.34
C THR A 400 -17.22 45.95 -12.44
N VAL A 401 -17.94 45.32 -11.51
CA VAL A 401 -19.41 45.42 -11.40
C VAL A 401 -19.83 46.85 -11.09
N SER A 402 -19.16 47.54 -10.18
CA SER A 402 -19.48 48.93 -9.82
C SER A 402 -19.26 49.90 -11.00
N ILE A 403 -18.18 49.72 -11.76
CA ILE A 403 -17.91 50.49 -12.98
C ILE A 403 -18.98 50.19 -14.03
N TYR A 404 -19.34 48.92 -14.23
CA TYR A 404 -20.39 48.51 -15.16
C TYR A 404 -21.75 49.12 -14.78
N LEU A 405 -22.17 49.02 -13.52
CA LEU A 405 -23.43 49.58 -13.02
C LEU A 405 -23.44 51.10 -13.13
N TYR A 406 -22.34 51.78 -12.82
CA TYR A 406 -22.22 53.22 -12.98
C TYR A 406 -22.29 53.64 -14.46
N ALA A 407 -21.60 52.93 -15.35
CA ALA A 407 -21.65 53.18 -16.79
C ALA A 407 -23.07 52.95 -17.35
N ARG A 408 -23.74 51.88 -16.91
CA ARG A 408 -25.13 51.54 -17.26
C ARG A 408 -26.10 52.63 -16.80
N LYS A 409 -26.02 53.06 -15.52
CA LYS A 409 -26.84 54.15 -14.98
C LYS A 409 -26.69 55.43 -15.79
N LYS A 410 -25.44 55.82 -16.08
CA LYS A 410 -25.15 57.05 -16.83
C LYS A 410 -25.58 56.98 -18.29
N ARG A 411 -25.57 55.79 -18.90
CA ARG A 411 -26.13 55.54 -20.23
C ARG A 411 -27.64 55.74 -20.21
N LEU A 412 -28.34 55.15 -19.24
CA LEU A 412 -29.79 55.29 -19.06
C LEU A 412 -30.22 56.75 -18.81
N GLU A 413 -29.47 57.48 -17.97
CA GLU A 413 -29.69 58.93 -17.74
C GLU A 413 -29.51 59.78 -19.01
N ARG A 414 -28.66 59.34 -19.95
CA ARG A 414 -28.44 60.03 -21.24
C ARG A 414 -29.47 59.67 -22.30
N THR A 415 -30.07 58.49 -22.24
CA THR A 415 -31.02 57.99 -23.26
C THR A 415 -32.48 58.15 -22.86
N GLY A 416 -32.79 58.68 -21.66
CA GLY A 416 -34.16 58.96 -21.21
C GLY A 416 -35.03 57.73 -20.99
N GLN A 417 -34.45 56.53 -20.89
CA GLN A 417 -35.20 55.29 -20.69
C GLN A 417 -35.39 54.99 -19.19
N PRO A 418 -36.61 54.62 -18.74
CA PRO A 418 -36.89 54.32 -17.34
C PRO A 418 -36.20 53.03 -16.87
N ILE A 419 -35.81 53.01 -15.59
CA ILE A 419 -35.13 51.88 -14.93
C ILE A 419 -36.16 50.78 -14.66
N VAL A 420 -36.09 49.67 -15.39
CA VAL A 420 -36.83 48.45 -15.04
C VAL A 420 -35.90 47.53 -14.24
N PRO A 421 -36.27 47.12 -13.00
CA PRO A 421 -35.47 46.16 -12.25
C PRO A 421 -35.56 44.78 -12.92
N SER A 422 -34.42 44.21 -13.33
CA SER A 422 -34.36 42.80 -13.68
C SER A 422 -34.14 42.01 -12.39
N TYR A 423 -35.15 41.28 -11.95
CA TYR A 423 -35.01 40.28 -10.90
C TYR A 423 -34.24 39.08 -11.46
N PHE A 424 -33.05 38.85 -10.92
CA PHE A 424 -32.48 37.53 -10.65
C PHE A 424 -31.70 37.64 -9.34
#